data_AF-A0A6P0XLK2-F1
#
_entry.id   AF-A0A6P0XLK2-F1
#
_cell.length_a   1.000
_cell.length_b   1.000
_cell.length_c   1.000
_cell.angle_alpha   90.00
_cell.angle_beta   90.00
_cell.angle_gamma   90.00
#
_symmetry.space_group_name_H-M   'P 1'
#
loop_
_entity.id
_entity.type
_entity.pdbx_description
1 polymer ?
#
loop_
_entity_poly.entity_id
_entity_poly.type
_entity_poly.pdbx_seq_one_letter_code
_entity_poly.pdbx_strand_id
1 'polypeptide(L)'
;KKLADKLNISDDSFNNSSWIGESLFIIVRDNGKEIEFLETWGKVSRYAELKGMHAGEGSLMGLAAAKVGWVINSEAWEKLTGITQHWDASRSKPKATSWDNLQKRMGYHYRLNKTRIMALRDFEFYYR
;
A
#
# COMPACT_ATOMS: atom_id res chain seq x y z
N LYS A 1 -5.69 -13.76 2.77
CA LYS A 1 -5.15 -15.10 2.47
C LYS A 1 -4.74 -15.28 1.01
N LYS A 2 -5.65 -15.20 0.01
CA LYS A 2 -5.31 -15.35 -1.44
C LYS A 2 -4.06 -14.58 -1.91
N LEU A 3 -3.83 -13.36 -1.40
CA LEU A 3 -2.64 -12.56 -1.74
C LEU A 3 -1.35 -13.10 -1.11
N ALA A 4 -1.41 -13.59 0.12
CA ALA A 4 -0.27 -14.18 0.82
C ALA A 4 0.19 -15.47 0.11
N ASP A 5 -0.76 -16.28 -0.33
CA ASP A 5 -0.50 -17.48 -1.13
C ASP A 5 0.22 -17.13 -2.44
N LYS A 6 -0.24 -16.07 -3.13
CA LYS A 6 0.41 -15.55 -4.36
C LYS A 6 1.83 -15.03 -4.16
N LEU A 7 2.16 -14.64 -2.94
CA LEU A 7 3.48 -14.15 -2.57
C LEU A 7 4.36 -15.24 -1.95
N ASN A 8 3.85 -16.47 -1.82
CA ASN A 8 4.50 -17.55 -1.08
C ASN A 8 4.93 -17.13 0.34
N ILE A 9 4.03 -16.44 1.05
CA ILE A 9 4.23 -16.10 2.47
C ILE A 9 3.71 -17.27 3.30
N SER A 10 4.50 -17.73 4.28
CA SER A 10 4.08 -18.80 5.18
C SER A 10 2.90 -18.37 6.05
N ASP A 11 2.08 -19.32 6.52
CA ASP A 11 0.97 -19.01 7.44
C ASP A 11 1.47 -18.33 8.72
N ASP A 12 2.67 -18.69 9.21
CA ASP A 12 3.30 -18.05 10.37
C ASP A 12 3.64 -16.57 10.09
N SER A 13 4.33 -16.28 8.99
CA SER A 13 4.66 -14.90 8.62
C SER A 13 3.42 -14.07 8.28
N PHE A 14 2.37 -14.69 7.75
CA PHE A 14 1.10 -14.01 7.50
C PHE A 14 0.39 -13.63 8.80
N ASN A 15 0.29 -14.55 9.76
CA ASN A 15 -0.36 -14.29 11.05
C ASN A 15 0.42 -13.29 11.91
N ASN A 16 1.74 -13.26 11.76
CA ASN A 16 2.62 -12.31 12.43
C ASN A 16 2.79 -10.99 11.65
N SER A 17 2.12 -10.83 10.50
CA SER A 17 2.19 -9.58 9.73
C SER A 17 1.43 -8.46 10.44
N SER A 18 2.15 -7.43 10.87
CA SER A 18 1.55 -6.27 11.52
C SER A 18 1.10 -5.24 10.49
N TRP A 19 0.01 -4.53 10.79
CA TRP A 19 -0.38 -3.35 10.02
C TRP A 19 0.66 -2.23 10.21
N ILE A 20 0.98 -1.52 9.12
CA ILE A 20 1.85 -0.34 9.15
C ILE A 20 0.99 0.92 9.00
N GLY A 21 1.19 1.91 9.87
CA GLY A 21 0.50 3.19 9.75
C GLY A 21 0.87 3.94 8.49
N GLU A 22 -0.12 4.22 7.63
CA GLU A 22 0.11 4.86 6.33
C GLU A 22 0.62 6.30 6.45
N SER A 23 0.39 6.94 7.60
CA SER A 23 0.71 8.35 7.84
C SER A 23 2.17 8.61 8.21
N LEU A 24 2.90 7.60 8.71
CA LEU A 24 4.30 7.74 9.10
C LEU A 24 5.00 6.38 9.22
N PHE A 25 6.00 6.15 8.38
CA PHE A 25 6.89 4.99 8.45
C PHE A 25 8.26 5.37 7.93
N ILE A 26 9.28 4.60 8.31
CA ILE A 26 10.66 4.78 7.85
C ILE A 26 11.16 3.43 7.34
N ILE A 27 11.69 3.43 6.12
CA ILE A 27 12.38 2.28 5.54
C ILE A 27 13.86 2.61 5.55
N VAL A 28 14.66 1.77 6.20
CA VAL A 28 16.12 1.89 6.23
C VAL A 28 16.74 0.88 5.28
N ARG A 29 17.97 1.15 4.81
CA ARG A 29 18.71 0.20 3.99
C ARG A 29 18.97 -1.08 4.79
N ASP A 30 18.67 -2.22 4.19
CA ASP A 30 18.88 -3.54 4.78
C ASP A 30 19.28 -4.54 3.68
N ASN A 31 20.51 -4.39 3.18
CA ASN A 31 21.14 -5.32 2.24
C ASN A 31 20.27 -5.69 1.01
N GLY A 32 19.44 -4.76 0.52
CA GLY A 32 18.57 -4.96 -0.65
C GLY A 32 17.15 -5.43 -0.31
N LYS A 33 16.86 -5.81 0.93
CA LYS A 33 15.48 -6.13 1.37
C LYS A 33 14.55 -4.95 1.26
N GLU A 34 15.06 -3.72 1.38
CA GLU A 34 14.29 -2.52 1.15
C GLU A 34 13.80 -2.40 -0.30
N ILE A 35 14.58 -2.88 -1.25
CA ILE A 35 14.21 -2.90 -2.67
C ILE A 35 13.13 -3.96 -2.89
N GLU A 36 13.35 -5.18 -2.38
CA GLU A 36 12.37 -6.27 -2.47
C GLU A 36 11.04 -5.90 -1.80
N PHE A 37 11.09 -5.17 -0.67
CA PHE A 37 9.92 -4.64 0.01
C PHE A 37 9.16 -3.68 -0.92
N LEU A 38 9.82 -2.69 -1.51
CA LEU A 38 9.19 -1.69 -2.39
C LEU A 38 8.59 -2.34 -3.64
N GLU A 39 9.27 -3.32 -4.23
CA GLU A 39 8.79 -4.09 -5.37
C GLU A 39 7.57 -4.93 -5.01
N THR A 40 7.64 -5.64 -3.88
CA THR A 40 6.53 -6.46 -3.36
C THR A 40 5.34 -5.59 -3.05
N TRP A 41 5.54 -4.48 -2.33
CA TRP A 41 4.50 -3.50 -2.01
C TRP A 41 3.84 -2.96 -3.28
N GLY A 42 4.63 -2.46 -4.24
CA GLY A 42 4.09 -1.98 -5.51
C GLY A 42 3.30 -3.05 -6.29
N LYS A 43 3.71 -4.32 -6.19
CA LYS A 43 3.03 -5.44 -6.82
C LYS A 43 1.67 -5.74 -6.16
N VAL A 44 1.61 -5.75 -4.82
CA VAL A 44 0.37 -6.01 -4.08
C VAL A 44 -0.62 -4.86 -4.15
N SER A 45 -0.15 -3.61 -4.09
CA SER A 45 -1.00 -2.43 -4.22
C SER A 45 -1.62 -2.36 -5.61
N ARG A 46 -0.86 -2.73 -6.66
CA ARG A 46 -1.41 -2.86 -8.01
C ARG A 46 -2.48 -3.94 -8.10
N TYR A 47 -2.29 -5.07 -7.43
CA TYR A 47 -3.31 -6.11 -7.37
C TYR A 47 -4.59 -5.60 -6.69
N ALA A 48 -4.46 -4.91 -5.55
CA ALA A 48 -5.59 -4.33 -4.82
C ALA A 48 -6.37 -3.32 -5.67
N GLU A 49 -5.66 -2.39 -6.34
CA GLU A 49 -6.26 -1.40 -7.25
C GLU A 49 -7.04 -2.07 -8.39
N LEU A 50 -6.48 -3.12 -9.00
CA LEU A 50 -7.15 -3.87 -10.08
C LEU A 50 -8.41 -4.62 -9.60
N LYS A 51 -8.48 -4.95 -8.31
CA LYS A 51 -9.68 -5.54 -7.68
C LYS A 51 -10.64 -4.48 -7.12
N GLY A 52 -10.36 -3.18 -7.29
CA GLY A 52 -11.19 -2.08 -6.79
C GLY A 52 -11.06 -1.84 -5.29
N MET A 53 -9.97 -2.31 -4.67
CA MET A 53 -9.66 -2.06 -3.27
C MET A 53 -8.81 -0.80 -3.17
N HIS A 54 -9.40 0.28 -2.64
CA HIS A 54 -8.76 1.60 -2.56
C HIS A 54 -8.42 2.03 -1.12
N ALA A 55 -8.45 1.09 -0.18
CA ALA A 55 -8.16 1.30 1.23
C ALA A 55 -7.43 0.09 1.82
N GLY A 56 -6.79 0.26 2.98
CA GLY A 56 -6.05 -0.79 3.68
C GLY A 56 -4.60 -0.94 3.24
N GLU A 57 -3.97 0.15 2.80
CA GLU A 57 -2.59 0.14 2.31
C GLU A 57 -1.62 -0.35 3.39
N GLY A 58 -1.84 0.00 4.65
CA GLY A 58 -1.02 -0.44 5.77
C GLY A 58 -1.00 -1.96 5.96
N SER A 59 -2.08 -2.66 5.60
CA SER A 59 -2.10 -4.13 5.58
C SER A 59 -1.29 -4.69 4.41
N LEU A 60 -1.33 -4.04 3.25
CA LEU A 60 -0.53 -4.44 2.10
C LEU A 60 0.97 -4.23 2.35
N MET A 61 1.32 -3.13 3.01
CA MET A 61 2.67 -2.88 3.49
C MET A 61 3.10 -3.92 4.52
N GLY A 62 2.23 -4.29 5.46
CA GLY A 62 2.47 -5.38 6.40
C GLY A 62 2.78 -6.72 5.73
N LEU A 63 2.06 -7.05 4.65
CA LEU A 63 2.33 -8.24 3.85
C LEU A 63 3.68 -8.16 3.12
N ALA A 64 4.03 -6.99 2.59
CA ALA A 64 5.34 -6.78 1.97
C ALA A 64 6.48 -6.90 2.99
N ALA A 65 6.30 -6.39 4.22
CA ALA A 65 7.26 -6.52 5.31
C ALA A 65 7.43 -7.99 5.72
N ALA A 66 6.33 -8.73 5.87
CA ALA A 66 6.36 -10.15 6.17
C ALA A 66 7.08 -10.96 5.08
N LYS A 67 6.92 -10.59 3.81
CA LYS A 67 7.59 -11.24 2.68
C LYS A 67 9.12 -11.16 2.77
N VAL A 68 9.66 -10.01 3.19
CA VAL A 68 11.11 -9.81 3.34
C VAL A 68 11.64 -10.22 4.72
N GLY A 69 10.77 -10.76 5.58
CA GLY A 69 11.12 -11.22 6.92
C GLY A 69 11.37 -10.09 7.91
N TRP A 70 10.73 -8.94 7.73
CA TRP A 70 10.83 -7.82 8.67
C TRP A 70 9.80 -7.94 9.80
N VAL A 71 10.26 -7.60 11.01
CA VAL A 71 9.41 -7.39 12.18
C VAL A 71 9.20 -5.89 12.33
N ILE A 72 7.96 -5.45 12.27
CA ILE A 72 7.59 -4.04 12.35
C ILE A 72 7.70 -3.60 13.81
N ASN A 73 8.49 -2.55 14.05
CA ASN A 73 8.54 -1.89 15.36
C ASN A 73 7.45 -0.81 15.44
N SER A 74 6.36 -1.07 16.16
CA SER A 74 5.26 -0.13 16.37
C SER A 74 5.47 0.81 17.57
N GLU A 75 6.45 0.57 18.44
CA GLU A 75 6.60 1.28 19.71
C GLU A 75 6.80 2.79 19.49
N ALA A 76 7.61 3.16 18.48
CA ALA A 76 7.82 4.55 18.13
C ALA A 76 6.55 5.21 17.57
N TRP A 77 5.75 4.47 16.79
CA TRP A 77 4.48 4.95 16.26
C TRP A 77 3.45 5.16 17.36
N GLU A 78 3.34 4.22 18.31
CA GLU A 78 2.42 4.34 19.46
C GLU A 78 2.68 5.62 20.26
N LYS A 79 3.96 5.97 20.49
CA LYS A 79 4.36 7.22 21.15
C LYS A 79 3.97 8.47 20.33
N LEU A 80 4.06 8.41 19.00
CA LEU A 80 3.77 9.54 18.11
C LEU A 80 2.26 9.71 17.83
N THR A 81 1.50 8.62 17.80
CA THR A 81 0.05 8.67 17.48
C THR A 81 -0.73 9.61 18.40
N GLY A 82 -0.44 9.61 19.69
CA GLY A 82 -1.04 10.52 20.66
C GLY A 82 -0.75 12.00 20.39
N ILE A 83 0.39 12.30 19.76
CA ILE A 83 0.79 13.67 19.40
C ILE A 83 0.15 14.09 18.07
N THR A 84 -0.02 13.17 17.11
CA THR A 84 -0.62 13.48 15.80
C THR A 84 -2.10 13.88 15.86
N GLN A 85 -2.78 13.72 17.01
CA GLN A 85 -4.16 14.16 17.23
C GLN A 85 -4.28 15.68 17.46
N HIS A 86 -3.58 16.50 16.68
CA HIS A 86 -3.70 17.96 16.79
C HIS A 86 -5.09 18.47 16.35
N TRP A 87 -5.64 19.35 17.18
CA TRP A 87 -7.00 19.92 17.12
C TRP A 87 -7.28 20.85 15.94
N ASP A 88 -6.27 21.28 15.19
CA ASP A 88 -6.40 22.45 14.29
C ASP A 88 -5.80 22.23 12.89
N ALA A 89 -5.99 21.05 12.31
CA ALA A 89 -5.74 20.88 10.88
C ALA A 89 -6.67 21.83 10.10
N SER A 90 -6.14 22.93 9.56
CA SER A 90 -6.95 23.87 8.78
C SER A 90 -7.63 23.12 7.62
N ARG A 91 -8.95 22.95 7.72
CA ARG A 91 -9.76 22.22 6.74
C ARG A 91 -10.19 23.10 5.58
N SER A 92 -9.63 24.30 5.43
CA SER A 92 -9.91 25.20 4.31
C SER A 92 -9.14 24.77 3.05
N LYS A 93 -9.46 23.57 2.54
CA LYS A 93 -9.10 23.25 1.15
C LYS A 93 -9.99 24.08 0.22
N PRO A 94 -9.46 24.81 -0.77
CA PRO A 94 -10.29 25.46 -1.77
C PRO A 94 -11.18 24.42 -2.43
N LYS A 95 -12.48 24.75 -2.62
CA LYS A 95 -13.43 23.83 -3.26
C LYS A 95 -12.93 23.53 -4.67
N ALA A 96 -12.69 22.25 -4.96
CA ALA A 96 -12.31 21.80 -6.29
C ALA A 96 -13.39 22.21 -7.30
N THR A 97 -12.98 22.75 -8.43
CA THR A 97 -13.88 23.12 -9.52
C THR A 97 -14.40 21.87 -10.26
N SER A 98 -15.46 22.04 -11.05
CA SER A 98 -15.98 20.96 -11.90
C SER A 98 -14.93 20.43 -12.88
N TRP A 99 -14.06 21.31 -13.40
CA TRP A 99 -12.95 20.94 -14.27
C TRP A 99 -11.89 20.12 -13.53
N ASP A 100 -11.54 20.50 -12.31
CA ASP A 100 -10.61 19.72 -11.48
C ASP A 100 -11.13 18.30 -11.24
N ASN A 101 -12.44 18.17 -10.98
CA ASN A 101 -13.08 16.88 -10.75
C ASN A 101 -13.11 16.02 -12.02
N LEU A 102 -13.40 16.62 -13.17
CA LEU A 102 -13.37 15.93 -14.47
C LEU A 102 -11.94 15.48 -14.80
N GLN A 103 -10.96 16.35 -14.66
CA GLN A 103 -9.54 16.04 -14.89
C GLN A 103 -9.07 14.90 -14.00
N LYS A 104 -9.44 14.92 -12.71
CA LYS A 104 -9.14 13.83 -11.76
C LYS A 104 -9.73 12.50 -12.22
N ARG A 105 -11.01 12.49 -12.62
CA ARG A 105 -11.71 11.29 -13.11
C ARG A 105 -11.05 10.73 -14.38
N MET A 106 -10.80 11.58 -15.37
CA MET A 106 -10.16 11.17 -16.61
C MET A 106 -8.75 10.63 -16.38
N GLY A 107 -7.95 11.36 -15.59
CA GLY A 107 -6.60 10.94 -15.24
C GLY A 107 -6.58 9.61 -14.47
N TYR A 108 -7.54 9.41 -13.56
CA TYR A 108 -7.71 8.14 -12.85
C TYR A 108 -8.00 6.98 -13.80
N HIS A 109 -9.02 7.08 -14.66
CA HIS A 109 -9.36 6.00 -15.58
C HIS A 109 -8.28 5.72 -16.62
N TYR A 110 -7.57 6.76 -17.09
CA TYR A 110 -6.41 6.59 -17.95
C TYR A 110 -5.32 5.75 -17.25
N ARG A 111 -4.92 6.13 -16.02
CA ARG A 111 -3.93 5.38 -15.24
C ARG A 111 -4.39 3.95 -14.98
N LEU A 112 -5.65 3.75 -14.61
CA LEU A 112 -6.20 2.42 -14.35
C LEU A 112 -6.16 1.53 -15.61
N ASN A 113 -6.57 2.06 -16.77
CA ASN A 113 -6.53 1.31 -18.02
C ASN A 113 -5.09 1.01 -18.46
N LYS A 114 -4.17 1.95 -18.30
CA LYS A 114 -2.74 1.69 -18.52
C LYS A 114 -2.23 0.57 -17.62
N THR A 115 -2.57 0.61 -16.33
CA THR A 115 -2.21 -0.43 -15.36
C THR A 115 -2.78 -1.79 -15.74
N ARG A 116 -4.04 -1.86 -16.20
CA ARG A 116 -4.65 -3.11 -16.69
C ARG A 116 -3.87 -3.70 -17.86
N ILE A 117 -3.51 -2.89 -18.85
CA ILE A 117 -2.71 -3.33 -20.00
C ILE A 117 -1.35 -3.86 -19.54
N MET A 118 -0.67 -3.14 -18.64
CA MET A 118 0.63 -3.56 -18.11
C MET A 118 0.52 -4.86 -17.30
N ALA A 119 -0.56 -5.03 -16.53
CA ALA A 119 -0.81 -6.22 -15.72
C ALA A 119 -1.05 -7.50 -16.54
N LEU A 120 -1.41 -7.38 -17.83
CA LEU A 120 -1.52 -8.54 -18.73
C LEU A 120 -0.18 -9.27 -18.93
N ARG A 121 0.96 -8.59 -18.69
CA ARG A 121 2.28 -9.23 -18.76
C ARG A 121 2.48 -10.30 -17.68
N ASP A 122 1.88 -10.07 -16.50
CA ASP A 122 1.92 -10.99 -15.35
C ASP A 122 0.50 -11.52 -15.04
N PHE A 123 -0.17 -12.01 -16.08
CA PHE A 123 -1.59 -12.38 -16.02
C PHE A 123 -1.93 -13.33 -14.88
N GLU A 124 -1.12 -14.36 -14.68
CA GLU A 124 -1.25 -15.38 -13.62
C GLU A 124 -1.26 -14.75 -12.22
N PHE A 125 -0.47 -13.71 -12.00
CA PHE A 125 -0.45 -13.04 -10.71
C PHE A 125 -1.68 -12.15 -10.51
N TYR A 126 -2.04 -11.34 -11.51
CA TYR A 126 -3.07 -10.30 -11.35
C TYR A 126 -4.51 -10.78 -11.55
N TYR A 127 -4.74 -11.78 -12.39
CA TYR A 127 -6.09 -12.15 -12.83
C TYR A 127 -6.54 -13.54 -12.37
N ARG A 128 -5.64 -14.52 -12.25
CA ARG A 128 -5.96 -15.88 -11.76
C ARG A 128 -5.91 -15.92 -10.22
#